data_AF-A0A0P4W5D6-F1
#
_entry.id   AF-A0A0P4W5D6-F1
#
_cell.length_a   1.000
_cell.length_b   1.000
_cell.length_c   1.000
_cell.angle_alpha   90.00
_cell.angle_beta   90.00
_cell.angle_gamma   90.00
#
_symmetry.space_group_name_H-M   'P 1'
#
loop_
_entity.id
_entity.type
_entity.pdbx_description
1 polymer ?
#
loop_
_entity_poly.entity_id
_entity_poly.type
_entity_poly.pdbx_seq_one_letter_code
_entity_poly.pdbx_strand_id
1 'polypeptide(L)'
;MKGTEPLLLLLLTSSGSGSRGTQQVILSTSSTNELHYQPGDHVAILPANRKELVEAVLSRLQQCPDPDQPIQVLLLKELHSINGITQTWEPHERLPSASVRELLTRYLDITTPPTSNFLHVLAEYAHDNDERTRLDQLATDPHEYEEWKHFRYPHLSEVLEEFPSVNLDAGLLLTHLPFLGPRFYSISSSPDAHPGEVHVTVAIVQYHTEGGKGPLHYGVCSNFLKEVSPGDHVELFVRSAPSFHLPRDPTMPIIMVGPGTGVAPFRGFWHHRHHAILHKKIPEKVSQMTLFFGCRTREMDLYSEEKEMMKACGVLTHTHLALSREPTLPKTYVQDLLVEVGAEVYRRVVLEKGHFYVCGDCTMAECVYQKLKAIVQEHGRFSDQEVENFMLQMRDENRYHEDIFGITLRTEEIHRQKRESARVRMSSVAQQGPPTPTQAPASAPSLPTPPPRPNTQPTLPTQPTSQEDHAASLPNE
;
A
#
# COMPACT_ATOMS: atom_id res chain seq x y z
N MET A 1 14.05 -6.42 7.23
CA MET A 1 13.17 -7.39 6.56
C MET A 1 13.86 -8.76 6.61
N LYS A 2 13.79 -9.47 7.74
CA LYS A 2 14.20 -10.88 7.80
C LYS A 2 12.92 -11.70 7.74
N GLY A 3 12.72 -12.53 6.70
CA GLY A 3 11.62 -13.50 6.72
C GLY A 3 11.16 -14.11 5.40
N THR A 4 11.34 -13.45 4.25
CA THR A 4 10.94 -13.99 2.95
C THR A 4 11.89 -13.49 1.88
N GLU A 5 12.68 -14.40 1.30
CA GLU A 5 13.52 -14.06 0.15
C GLU A 5 12.63 -13.86 -1.09
N PRO A 6 12.93 -12.85 -1.93
CA PRO A 6 12.20 -12.66 -3.17
C PRO A 6 12.45 -13.83 -4.12
N LEU A 7 11.38 -14.30 -4.74
CA LEU A 7 11.36 -15.37 -5.73
C LEU A 7 11.31 -14.79 -7.13
N LEU A 8 12.01 -15.46 -8.05
CA LEU A 8 12.09 -15.06 -9.44
C LEU A 8 11.09 -15.87 -10.28
N LEU A 9 10.03 -15.21 -10.73
CA LEU A 9 8.99 -15.82 -11.55
C LEU A 9 9.11 -15.44 -13.02
N LEU A 10 8.68 -16.34 -13.91
CA LEU A 10 8.67 -16.10 -15.35
C LEU A 10 7.34 -15.45 -15.75
N LEU A 11 7.37 -14.34 -16.49
CA LEU A 11 6.16 -13.78 -17.06
C LEU A 11 5.65 -14.65 -18.22
N LEU A 12 4.40 -15.10 -18.15
CA LEU A 12 3.76 -15.88 -19.22
C LEU A 12 3.04 -14.99 -20.22
N THR A 13 2.15 -14.11 -19.73
CA THR A 13 1.36 -13.24 -20.59
C THR A 13 1.01 -11.93 -19.91
N SER A 14 0.84 -10.91 -20.75
CA SER A 14 0.26 -9.62 -20.43
C SER A 14 -0.86 -9.34 -21.42
N SER A 15 -2.10 -9.18 -20.95
CA SER A 15 -3.24 -8.80 -21.80
C SER A 15 -3.90 -7.53 -21.28
N GLY A 16 -4.09 -6.55 -22.17
CA GLY A 16 -4.79 -5.30 -21.86
C GLY A 16 -6.26 -5.37 -22.30
N SER A 17 -7.20 -5.05 -21.41
CA SER A 17 -8.59 -4.81 -21.83
C SER A 17 -8.73 -3.34 -22.27
N GLY A 18 -9.22 -3.14 -23.49
CA GLY A 18 -9.37 -1.81 -24.09
C GLY A 18 -10.22 -0.87 -23.24
N SER A 19 -9.85 0.42 -23.24
CA SER A 19 -10.48 1.51 -22.48
C SER A 19 -9.98 1.64 -21.02
N ARG A 20 -8.87 2.39 -20.85
CA ARG A 20 -8.13 2.68 -19.58
C ARG A 20 -7.35 1.51 -18.97
N GLY A 21 -6.21 1.22 -19.60
CA GLY A 21 -4.95 0.96 -18.89
C GLY A 21 -5.04 0.00 -17.72
N THR A 22 -5.79 -1.10 -17.84
CA THR A 22 -5.77 -2.19 -16.88
C THR A 22 -5.28 -3.43 -17.61
N GLN A 23 -4.39 -4.17 -16.97
CA GLN A 23 -3.70 -5.30 -17.57
C GLN A 23 -3.80 -6.50 -16.63
N GLN A 24 -4.10 -7.66 -17.19
CA GLN A 24 -3.89 -8.92 -16.49
C GLN A 24 -2.45 -9.39 -16.73
N VAL A 25 -1.74 -9.68 -15.66
CA VAL A 25 -0.39 -10.23 -15.68
C VAL A 25 -0.45 -11.64 -15.12
N ILE A 26 0.11 -12.60 -15.85
CA ILE A 26 0.19 -14.01 -15.44
C ILE A 26 1.64 -14.40 -15.25
N LEU A 27 2.00 -14.80 -14.03
CA LEU A 27 3.35 -15.16 -13.63
C LEU A 27 3.41 -16.66 -13.38
N SER A 28 4.40 -17.34 -13.96
CA SER A 28 4.65 -18.76 -13.73
C SER A 28 5.49 -18.96 -12.48
N THR A 29 5.02 -19.86 -11.62
CA THR A 29 5.75 -20.35 -10.45
C THR A 29 6.57 -21.59 -10.76
N SER A 30 6.63 -22.06 -12.01
CA SER A 30 7.29 -23.33 -12.39
C SER A 30 8.77 -23.41 -12.00
N SER A 31 9.46 -22.27 -11.90
CA SER A 31 10.85 -22.16 -11.46
C SER A 31 11.01 -22.27 -9.93
N THR A 32 9.92 -22.23 -9.16
CA THR A 32 9.93 -22.13 -7.69
C THR A 32 8.91 -23.07 -7.07
N ASN A 33 9.38 -24.11 -6.37
CA ASN A 33 8.50 -25.09 -5.71
C ASN A 33 7.80 -24.55 -4.45
N GLU A 34 8.00 -23.28 -4.09
CA GLU A 34 7.69 -22.75 -2.75
C GLU A 34 6.61 -21.67 -2.73
N LEU A 35 6.09 -21.24 -3.89
CA LEU A 35 5.11 -20.14 -3.92
C LEU A 35 3.68 -20.64 -3.63
N HIS A 36 3.39 -20.85 -2.35
CA HIS A 36 2.05 -21.16 -1.87
C HIS A 36 1.24 -19.89 -1.56
N TYR A 37 0.01 -19.83 -2.05
CA TYR A 37 -0.95 -18.78 -1.72
C TYR A 37 -2.37 -19.34 -1.64
N GLN A 38 -3.28 -18.58 -1.05
CA GLN A 38 -4.73 -18.81 -1.07
C GLN A 38 -5.44 -17.63 -1.73
N PRO A 39 -6.62 -17.85 -2.34
CA PRO A 39 -7.46 -16.75 -2.81
C PRO A 39 -7.68 -15.71 -1.70
N GLY A 40 -7.39 -14.45 -2.02
CA GLY A 40 -7.42 -13.34 -1.06
C GLY A 40 -6.04 -12.86 -0.60
N ASP A 41 -4.99 -13.67 -0.77
CA ASP A 41 -3.61 -13.25 -0.51
C ASP A 41 -3.11 -12.18 -1.49
N HIS A 42 -2.01 -11.51 -1.11
CA HIS A 42 -1.32 -10.53 -1.95
C HIS A 42 0.00 -11.08 -2.47
N VAL A 43 0.44 -10.54 -3.59
CA VAL A 43 1.82 -10.64 -4.06
C VAL A 43 2.49 -9.27 -4.00
N ALA A 44 3.70 -9.23 -3.46
CA ALA A 44 4.54 -8.05 -3.35
C ALA A 44 5.60 -8.10 -4.44
N ILE A 45 5.47 -7.26 -5.46
CA ILE A 45 6.36 -7.24 -6.63
C ILE A 45 7.45 -6.19 -6.41
N LEU A 46 8.71 -6.56 -6.65
CA LEU A 46 9.87 -5.68 -6.61
C LEU A 46 10.10 -5.08 -8.00
N PRO A 47 9.81 -3.78 -8.22
CA PRO A 47 9.91 -3.20 -9.55
C PRO A 47 11.33 -2.73 -9.88
N ALA A 48 11.52 -2.25 -11.11
CA ALA A 48 12.69 -1.47 -11.51
C ALA A 48 12.28 -0.04 -11.85
N ASN A 49 13.16 0.92 -11.53
CA ASN A 49 13.07 2.25 -12.11
C ASN A 49 13.35 2.20 -13.61
N ARG A 50 12.69 3.08 -14.38
CA ARG A 50 12.86 3.17 -15.84
C ARG A 50 14.29 3.61 -16.17
N LYS A 51 14.85 3.00 -17.21
CA LYS A 51 16.24 3.23 -17.62
C LYS A 51 16.53 4.70 -17.85
N GLU A 52 15.61 5.42 -18.49
CA GLU A 52 15.79 6.84 -18.83
C GLU A 52 15.95 7.72 -17.58
N LEU A 53 15.21 7.41 -16.50
CA LEU A 53 15.33 8.13 -15.23
C LEU A 53 16.66 7.81 -14.54
N VAL A 54 17.10 6.56 -14.59
CA VAL A 54 18.40 6.13 -14.05
C VAL A 54 19.54 6.83 -14.78
N GLU A 55 19.52 6.86 -16.11
CA GLU A 55 20.53 7.59 -16.91
C GLU A 55 20.51 9.09 -16.60
N ALA A 56 19.31 9.69 -16.47
CA ALA A 56 19.18 11.10 -16.15
C ALA A 56 19.85 11.44 -14.81
N VAL A 57 19.61 10.63 -13.77
CA VAL A 57 20.26 10.81 -12.46
C VAL A 57 21.78 10.59 -12.56
N LEU A 58 22.22 9.51 -13.23
CA LEU A 58 23.64 9.21 -13.39
C LEU A 58 24.39 10.34 -14.11
N SER A 59 23.78 10.96 -15.11
CA SER A 59 24.37 12.06 -15.88
C SER A 59 24.65 13.32 -15.06
N ARG A 60 24.07 13.43 -13.86
CA ARG A 60 24.24 14.58 -12.95
C ARG A 60 25.32 14.37 -11.89
N LEU A 61 25.90 13.17 -11.77
CA LEU A 61 26.95 12.86 -10.78
C LEU A 61 28.33 13.25 -11.30
N GLN A 62 29.07 14.12 -10.60
CA GLN A 62 30.36 14.65 -11.09
C GLN A 62 31.57 13.73 -10.82
N GLN A 63 31.43 12.74 -9.93
CA GLN A 63 32.49 11.81 -9.54
C GLN A 63 31.98 10.38 -9.38
N CYS A 64 31.04 9.98 -10.24
CA CYS A 64 30.56 8.61 -10.24
C CYS A 64 31.70 7.67 -10.66
N PRO A 65 32.00 6.60 -9.90
CA PRO A 65 32.73 5.45 -10.43
C PRO A 65 32.08 4.96 -11.73
N ASP A 66 32.75 4.09 -12.49
CA ASP A 66 32.10 3.44 -13.63
C ASP A 66 30.73 2.88 -13.16
N PRO A 67 29.61 3.42 -13.68
CA PRO A 67 28.28 3.14 -13.13
C PRO A 67 27.86 1.68 -13.32
N ASP A 68 28.59 0.93 -14.15
CA ASP A 68 28.37 -0.47 -14.45
C ASP A 68 29.33 -1.41 -13.69
N GLN A 69 30.33 -0.88 -12.97
CA GLN A 69 31.21 -1.69 -12.13
C GLN A 69 30.62 -1.90 -10.73
N PRO A 70 30.73 -3.11 -10.16
CA PRO A 70 30.32 -3.36 -8.79
C PRO A 70 31.06 -2.47 -7.79
N ILE A 71 30.32 -1.82 -6.90
CA ILE A 71 30.85 -1.07 -5.76
C ILE A 71 30.35 -1.67 -4.44
N GLN A 72 30.93 -1.22 -3.33
CA GLN A 72 30.41 -1.47 -1.99
C GLN A 72 30.34 -0.14 -1.24
N VAL A 73 29.14 0.23 -0.79
CA VAL A 73 28.94 1.43 0.03
C VAL A 73 29.40 1.12 1.45
N LEU A 74 30.32 1.93 1.98
CA LEU A 74 30.84 1.82 3.34
C LEU A 74 30.43 3.04 4.16
N LEU A 75 30.10 2.83 5.43
CA LEU A 75 29.82 3.87 6.42
C LEU A 75 30.97 3.91 7.43
N LEU A 76 31.44 5.11 7.77
CA LEU A 76 32.41 5.31 8.84
C LEU A 76 31.67 5.30 10.18
N LYS A 77 31.87 4.25 10.99
CA LYS A 77 31.33 4.17 12.35
C LYS A 77 32.37 4.61 13.37
N GLU A 78 31.93 5.43 14.33
CA GLU A 78 32.75 5.88 15.45
C GLU A 78 32.39 5.11 16.72
N LEU A 79 33.26 4.20 17.12
CA LEU A 79 33.13 3.42 18.35
C LEU A 79 33.79 4.17 19.50
N HIS A 80 32.96 4.65 20.41
CA HIS A 80 33.40 5.29 21.65
C HIS A 80 33.72 4.22 22.69
N SER A 81 34.99 4.11 23.06
CA SER A 81 35.47 3.14 24.06
C SER A 81 36.20 3.85 25.19
N ILE A 82 36.45 3.12 26.29
CA ILE A 82 37.30 3.59 27.40
C ILE A 82 38.74 3.94 26.96
N ASN A 83 39.17 3.44 25.80
CA ASN A 83 40.50 3.68 25.22
C ASN A 83 40.49 4.79 24.15
N GLY A 84 39.37 5.50 23.98
CA GLY A 84 39.20 6.56 22.99
C GLY A 84 38.22 6.21 21.86
N ILE A 85 38.20 7.05 20.83
CA ILE A 85 37.35 6.91 19.64
C ILE A 85 38.10 6.07 18.61
N THR A 86 37.52 4.94 18.20
CA THR A 86 38.02 4.13 17.08
C THR A 86 37.09 4.30 15.89
N GLN A 87 37.65 4.58 14.72
CA GLN A 87 36.89 4.72 13.48
C GLN A 87 37.05 3.46 12.63
N THR A 88 35.93 2.85 12.23
CA THR A 88 35.91 1.65 11.38
C THR A 88 34.97 1.83 10.21
N TRP A 89 35.43 1.44 9.02
CA TRP A 89 34.58 1.38 7.83
C TRP A 89 33.81 0.07 7.81
N GLU A 90 32.48 0.16 7.76
CA GLU A 90 31.58 -1.00 7.72
C GLU A 90 30.69 -0.94 6.48
N PRO A 91 30.36 -2.08 5.85
CA PRO A 91 29.39 -2.10 4.76
C PRO A 91 28.03 -1.52 5.17
N HIS A 92 27.40 -0.80 4.25
CA HIS A 92 26.05 -0.30 4.45
C HIS A 92 25.09 -1.47 4.70
N GLU A 93 24.31 -1.41 5.78
CA GLU A 93 23.57 -2.56 6.32
C GLU A 93 22.51 -3.14 5.36
N ARG A 94 22.06 -2.33 4.38
CA ARG A 94 20.93 -2.64 3.51
C ARG A 94 21.23 -2.56 2.00
N LEU A 95 22.39 -2.02 1.60
CA LEU A 95 22.74 -1.90 0.19
C LEU A 95 23.70 -3.03 -0.15
N PRO A 96 23.40 -3.88 -1.15
CA PRO A 96 24.30 -4.95 -1.55
C PRO A 96 25.52 -4.39 -2.29
N SER A 97 26.51 -5.25 -2.52
CA SER A 97 27.54 -4.95 -3.51
C SER A 97 26.95 -5.11 -4.91
N ALA A 98 26.81 -3.99 -5.60
CA ALA A 98 26.23 -3.89 -6.93
C ALA A 98 26.75 -2.62 -7.61
N SER A 99 26.50 -2.46 -8.90
CA SER A 99 26.87 -1.23 -9.61
C SER A 99 25.96 -0.06 -9.21
N VAL A 100 26.43 1.18 -9.40
CA VAL A 100 25.61 2.38 -9.09
C VAL A 100 24.31 2.35 -9.89
N ARG A 101 24.38 1.92 -11.16
CA ARG A 101 23.21 1.74 -12.02
C ARG A 101 22.22 0.77 -11.39
N GLU A 102 22.68 -0.40 -10.95
CA GLU A 102 21.82 -1.41 -10.36
C GLU A 102 21.18 -0.93 -9.04
N LEU A 103 21.93 -0.22 -8.19
CA LEU A 103 21.41 0.38 -6.96
C LEU A 103 20.28 1.39 -7.25
N LEU A 104 20.46 2.26 -8.25
CA LEU A 104 19.43 3.20 -8.69
C LEU A 104 18.28 2.53 -9.44
N THR A 105 18.51 1.38 -10.09
CA THR A 105 17.47 0.65 -10.81
C THR A 105 16.57 -0.15 -9.87
N ARG A 106 17.13 -0.87 -8.89
CA ARG A 106 16.38 -1.86 -8.07
C ARG A 106 16.24 -1.53 -6.59
N TYR A 107 17.15 -0.74 -6.02
CA TYR A 107 17.25 -0.62 -4.56
C TYR A 107 16.79 0.74 -4.03
N LEU A 108 16.93 1.81 -4.81
CA LEU A 108 16.68 3.17 -4.38
C LEU A 108 15.51 3.81 -5.15
N ASP A 109 14.71 4.61 -4.45
CA ASP A 109 13.60 5.34 -5.04
C ASP A 109 14.07 6.73 -5.49
N ILE A 110 14.10 6.92 -6.81
CA ILE A 110 14.47 8.16 -7.48
C ILE A 110 13.26 8.97 -7.97
N THR A 111 12.05 8.52 -7.65
CA THR A 111 10.78 9.06 -8.18
C THR A 111 9.95 9.79 -7.15
N THR A 112 10.09 9.44 -5.86
CA THR A 112 9.44 10.17 -4.77
C THR A 112 10.11 11.55 -4.60
N PRO A 113 9.33 12.65 -4.51
CA PRO A 113 9.89 13.97 -4.26
C PRO A 113 10.83 14.00 -3.04
N PRO A 114 12.01 14.62 -3.13
CA PRO A 114 12.95 14.74 -2.02
C PRO A 114 12.29 15.28 -0.75
N THR A 115 12.70 14.75 0.40
CA THR A 115 12.27 15.28 1.70
C THR A 115 12.89 16.64 1.97
N SER A 116 12.27 17.46 2.82
CA SER A 116 12.83 18.75 3.22
C SER A 116 14.26 18.64 3.79
N ASN A 117 14.55 17.56 4.53
CA ASN A 117 15.92 17.29 5.02
C ASN A 117 16.90 17.02 3.86
N PHE A 118 16.48 16.26 2.85
CA PHE A 118 17.34 16.03 1.70
C PHE A 118 17.52 17.30 0.86
N LEU A 119 16.50 18.15 0.72
CA LEU A 119 16.63 19.45 0.06
C LEU A 119 17.64 20.36 0.78
N HIS A 120 17.68 20.34 2.12
CA HIS A 120 18.70 21.07 2.88
C HIS A 120 20.12 20.58 2.55
N VAL A 121 20.31 19.26 2.47
CA VAL A 121 21.59 18.68 2.02
C VAL A 121 21.91 19.16 0.59
N LEU A 122 20.95 19.14 -0.34
CA LEU A 122 21.20 19.63 -1.70
C LEU A 122 21.64 21.11 -1.72
N ALA A 123 21.11 21.95 -0.84
CA ALA A 123 21.48 23.36 -0.72
C ALA A 123 22.98 23.54 -0.37
N GLU A 124 23.51 22.71 0.53
CA GLU A 124 24.94 22.74 0.91
C GLU A 124 25.88 22.43 -0.27
N TYR A 125 25.39 21.68 -1.27
CA TYR A 125 26.15 21.27 -2.45
C TYR A 125 25.82 22.10 -3.70
N ALA A 126 24.92 23.08 -3.61
CA ALA A 126 24.64 24.05 -4.66
C ALA A 126 25.71 25.15 -4.66
N HIS A 127 26.33 25.43 -5.82
CA HIS A 127 27.32 26.51 -5.92
C HIS A 127 26.72 27.86 -6.35
N ASP A 128 25.54 27.86 -6.97
CA ASP A 128 24.80 29.07 -7.26
C ASP A 128 24.04 29.55 -6.00
N ASN A 129 24.11 30.85 -5.71
CA ASN A 129 23.53 31.40 -4.49
C ASN A 129 21.99 31.50 -4.54
N ASP A 130 21.41 31.74 -5.72
CA ASP A 130 19.97 31.85 -5.89
C ASP A 130 19.32 30.46 -5.78
N GLU A 131 19.93 29.45 -6.41
CA GLU A 131 19.53 28.04 -6.27
C GLU A 131 19.64 27.56 -4.82
N ARG A 132 20.76 27.85 -4.12
CA ARG A 132 20.93 27.52 -2.70
C ARG A 132 19.82 28.14 -1.86
N THR A 133 19.54 29.43 -2.06
CA THR A 133 18.50 30.15 -1.32
C THR A 133 17.13 29.52 -1.55
N ARG A 134 16.81 29.12 -2.80
CA ARG A 134 15.54 28.46 -3.11
C ARG A 134 15.45 27.07 -2.49
N LEU A 135 16.52 26.28 -2.53
CA LEU A 135 16.57 24.96 -1.88
C LEU A 135 16.38 25.08 -0.36
N ASP A 136 17.04 26.03 0.29
CA ASP A 136 16.86 26.30 1.72
C ASP A 136 15.44 26.74 2.06
N GLN A 137 14.82 27.57 1.21
CA GLN A 137 13.41 27.94 1.38
C GLN A 137 12.49 26.71 1.31
N LEU A 138 12.67 25.86 0.31
CA LEU A 138 11.90 24.61 0.18
C LEU A 138 12.19 23.62 1.32
N ALA A 139 13.38 23.68 1.93
CA ALA A 139 13.75 22.83 3.06
C ALA A 139 13.15 23.32 4.39
N THR A 140 12.94 24.63 4.55
CA THR A 140 12.58 25.25 5.84
C THR A 140 11.14 25.76 5.93
N ASP A 141 10.51 26.10 4.81
CA ASP A 141 9.11 26.54 4.76
C ASP A 141 8.19 25.37 4.33
N PRO A 142 7.39 24.80 5.26
CA PRO A 142 6.50 23.68 4.94
C PRO A 142 5.42 24.04 3.93
N HIS A 143 5.01 25.31 3.83
CA HIS A 143 3.97 25.74 2.90
C HIS A 143 4.50 25.72 1.46
N GLU A 144 5.65 26.36 1.25
CA GLU A 144 6.35 26.38 -0.04
C GLU A 144 6.71 24.97 -0.50
N TYR A 145 7.22 24.14 0.42
CA TYR A 145 7.54 22.75 0.13
C TYR A 145 6.33 21.96 -0.37
N GLU A 146 5.21 21.99 0.37
CA GLU A 146 4.02 21.23 0.00
C GLU A 146 3.35 21.76 -1.28
N GLU A 147 3.41 23.07 -1.54
CA GLU A 147 2.95 23.63 -2.81
C GLU A 147 3.80 23.12 -3.98
N TRP A 148 5.12 23.27 -3.90
CA TRP A 148 6.06 22.80 -4.93
C TRP A 148 5.94 21.28 -5.16
N LYS A 149 6.00 20.49 -4.09
CA LYS A 149 5.88 19.03 -4.13
C LYS A 149 4.57 18.56 -4.74
N HIS A 150 3.45 19.18 -4.42
CA HIS A 150 2.17 18.74 -4.97
C HIS A 150 1.88 19.24 -6.38
N PHE A 151 2.38 20.43 -6.73
CA PHE A 151 2.18 21.01 -8.05
C PHE A 151 3.08 20.33 -9.09
N ARG A 152 4.37 20.20 -8.77
CA ARG A 152 5.39 19.61 -9.66
C ARG A 152 5.48 18.09 -9.53
N TYR A 153 5.31 17.56 -8.32
CA TYR A 153 5.57 16.16 -7.98
C TYR A 153 6.91 15.63 -8.54
N PRO A 154 8.03 16.36 -8.33
CA PRO A 154 9.21 16.16 -9.14
C PRO A 154 9.95 14.89 -8.76
N HIS A 155 10.41 14.14 -9.77
CA HIS A 155 11.41 13.08 -9.61
C HIS A 155 12.77 13.69 -9.30
N LEU A 156 13.71 12.90 -8.77
CA LEU A 156 15.05 13.38 -8.45
C LEU A 156 15.74 14.04 -9.66
N SER A 157 15.62 13.45 -10.85
CA SER A 157 16.22 14.02 -12.07
C SER A 157 15.68 15.42 -12.37
N GLU A 158 14.38 15.64 -12.21
CA GLU A 158 13.74 16.94 -12.43
C GLU A 158 14.19 17.98 -11.39
N VAL A 159 14.44 17.55 -10.15
CA VAL A 159 15.05 18.43 -9.12
C VAL A 159 16.48 18.82 -9.50
N LEU A 160 17.29 17.87 -9.97
CA LEU A 160 18.68 18.13 -10.40
C LEU A 160 18.78 18.90 -11.73
N GLU A 161 17.69 18.95 -12.49
CA GLU A 161 17.50 19.82 -13.65
C GLU A 161 17.05 21.24 -13.25
N GLU A 162 16.17 21.36 -12.24
CA GLU A 162 15.72 22.65 -11.68
C GLU A 162 16.87 23.38 -10.95
N PHE A 163 17.76 22.62 -10.29
CA PHE A 163 18.91 23.14 -9.55
C PHE A 163 20.24 22.60 -10.14
N PRO A 164 20.64 23.05 -11.35
CA PRO A 164 21.79 22.51 -12.05
C PRO A 164 23.13 22.77 -11.35
N SER A 165 23.22 23.74 -10.44
CA SER A 165 24.43 24.04 -9.68
C SER A 165 24.72 23.03 -8.56
N VAL A 166 23.77 22.16 -8.23
CA VAL A 166 23.95 21.11 -7.23
C VAL A 166 25.01 20.11 -7.71
N ASN A 167 26.08 19.97 -6.94
CA ASN A 167 27.20 19.07 -7.24
C ASN A 167 27.21 17.87 -6.30
N LEU A 168 26.69 16.72 -6.75
CA LEU A 168 26.58 15.52 -5.91
C LEU A 168 27.60 14.46 -6.27
N ASP A 169 28.18 13.85 -5.24
CA ASP A 169 28.89 12.59 -5.34
C ASP A 169 27.92 11.40 -5.20
N ALA A 170 28.34 10.24 -5.75
CA ALA A 170 27.52 9.03 -5.73
C ALA A 170 27.30 8.50 -4.30
N GLY A 171 28.29 8.61 -3.41
CA GLY A 171 28.20 8.10 -2.04
C GLY A 171 27.14 8.83 -1.23
N LEU A 172 27.12 10.16 -1.31
CA LEU A 172 26.10 11.01 -0.72
C LEU A 172 24.72 10.65 -1.25
N LEU A 173 24.55 10.59 -2.59
CA LEU A 173 23.24 10.29 -3.16
C LEU A 173 22.71 8.91 -2.71
N LEU A 174 23.54 7.88 -2.80
CA LEU A 174 23.15 6.51 -2.48
C LEU A 174 22.78 6.31 -1.01
N THR A 175 23.32 7.15 -0.10
CA THR A 175 23.05 7.07 1.34
C THR A 175 21.87 7.93 1.80
N HIS A 176 21.46 8.93 1.01
CA HIS A 176 20.31 9.79 1.31
C HIS A 176 18.99 9.34 0.66
N LEU A 177 19.05 8.57 -0.43
CA LEU A 177 17.84 8.14 -1.11
C LEU A 177 17.05 7.09 -0.31
N PRO A 178 15.70 7.18 -0.30
CA PRO A 178 14.87 6.14 0.28
C PRO A 178 14.97 4.84 -0.53
N PHE A 179 14.69 3.71 0.12
CA PHE A 179 14.66 2.42 -0.55
C PHE A 179 13.43 2.27 -1.45
N LEU A 180 13.63 1.67 -2.63
CA LEU A 180 12.55 1.28 -3.52
C LEU A 180 11.75 0.14 -2.89
N GLY A 181 10.54 0.44 -2.41
CA GLY A 181 9.67 -0.54 -1.78
C GLY A 181 8.98 -1.49 -2.79
N PRO A 182 8.60 -2.71 -2.38
CA PRO A 182 7.74 -3.56 -3.19
C PRO A 182 6.33 -2.97 -3.30
N ARG A 183 5.60 -3.31 -4.36
CA ARG A 183 4.20 -2.92 -4.56
C ARG A 183 3.29 -4.14 -4.46
N PHE A 184 2.23 -4.02 -3.65
CA PHE A 184 1.30 -5.11 -3.37
C PHE A 184 0.17 -5.15 -4.40
N TYR A 185 -0.16 -6.35 -4.86
CA TYR A 185 -1.30 -6.64 -5.71
C TYR A 185 -2.08 -7.81 -5.13
N SER A 186 -3.40 -7.72 -5.04
CA SER A 186 -4.23 -8.85 -4.66
C SER A 186 -4.18 -9.90 -5.76
N ILE A 187 -3.96 -11.16 -5.38
CA ILE A 187 -3.85 -12.26 -6.34
C ILE A 187 -5.24 -12.55 -6.92
N SER A 188 -5.33 -12.58 -8.25
CA SER A 188 -6.58 -12.69 -9.01
C SER A 188 -6.80 -14.06 -9.65
N SER A 189 -6.15 -15.10 -9.10
CA SER A 189 -6.27 -16.50 -9.49
C SER A 189 -6.51 -17.41 -8.28
N SER A 190 -6.86 -18.67 -8.55
CA SER A 190 -6.87 -19.75 -7.57
C SER A 190 -5.75 -20.73 -7.92
N PRO A 191 -4.94 -21.19 -6.94
CA PRO A 191 -3.87 -22.16 -7.21
C PRO A 191 -4.42 -23.53 -7.62
N ASP A 192 -5.65 -23.85 -7.25
CA ASP A 192 -6.34 -25.08 -7.72
C ASP A 192 -6.77 -24.95 -9.19
N ALA A 193 -7.29 -23.79 -9.59
CA ALA A 193 -7.79 -23.58 -10.95
C ALA A 193 -6.65 -23.30 -11.95
N HIS A 194 -5.57 -22.71 -11.46
CA HIS A 194 -4.38 -22.34 -12.22
C HIS A 194 -3.10 -22.83 -11.50
N PRO A 195 -2.86 -24.16 -11.49
CA PRO A 195 -1.66 -24.71 -10.85
C PRO A 195 -0.38 -24.15 -11.48
N GLY A 196 0.52 -23.66 -10.66
CA GLY A 196 1.79 -23.10 -11.13
C GLY A 196 1.70 -21.66 -11.65
N GLU A 197 0.59 -20.96 -11.43
CA GLU A 197 0.39 -19.58 -11.90
C GLU A 197 -0.09 -18.64 -10.79
N VAL A 198 0.35 -17.38 -10.88
CA VAL A 198 -0.14 -16.24 -10.10
C VAL A 198 -0.63 -15.18 -11.06
N HIS A 199 -1.91 -14.83 -10.96
CA HIS A 199 -2.49 -13.76 -11.77
C HIS A 199 -2.60 -12.50 -10.93
N VAL A 200 -2.35 -11.34 -11.53
CA VAL A 200 -2.63 -10.05 -10.91
C VAL A 200 -3.36 -9.12 -11.88
N THR A 201 -4.24 -8.29 -11.32
CA THR A 201 -5.01 -7.27 -12.07
C THR A 201 -4.40 -5.90 -11.80
N VAL A 202 -3.69 -5.35 -12.78
CA VAL A 202 -2.85 -4.16 -12.62
C VAL A 202 -3.50 -2.96 -13.28
N ALA A 203 -3.81 -1.92 -12.50
CA ALA A 203 -4.10 -0.59 -13.07
C ALA A 203 -2.78 0.12 -13.41
N ILE A 204 -2.61 0.46 -14.69
CA ILE A 204 -1.50 1.24 -15.20
C ILE A 204 -1.66 2.70 -14.77
N VAL A 205 -0.76 3.16 -13.90
CA VAL A 205 -0.78 4.52 -13.36
C VAL A 205 0.07 5.43 -14.24
N GLN A 206 -0.58 6.40 -14.87
CA GLN A 206 0.04 7.45 -15.67
C GLN A 206 -0.71 8.76 -15.41
N TYR A 207 0.01 9.85 -15.16
CA TYR A 207 -0.59 11.16 -14.88
C TYR A 207 0.33 12.29 -15.33
N HIS A 208 -0.26 13.39 -15.78
CA HIS A 208 0.47 14.62 -16.06
C HIS A 208 0.59 15.45 -14.78
N THR A 209 1.75 16.03 -14.53
CA THR A 209 1.95 16.98 -13.42
C THR A 209 1.39 18.36 -13.77
N GLU A 210 1.49 19.33 -12.85
CA GLU A 210 1.11 20.74 -13.07
C GLU A 210 -0.34 20.93 -13.55
N GLY A 211 -1.26 20.12 -13.01
CA GLY A 211 -2.68 20.18 -13.38
C GLY A 211 -2.96 19.77 -14.83
N GLY A 212 -2.17 18.84 -15.37
CA GLY A 212 -2.36 18.30 -16.72
C GLY A 212 -1.50 18.96 -17.80
N LYS A 213 -0.64 19.91 -17.44
CA LYS A 213 0.21 20.68 -18.38
C LYS A 213 1.68 20.31 -18.31
N GLY A 214 2.10 19.66 -17.22
CA GLY A 214 3.48 19.24 -17.00
C GLY A 214 3.82 17.93 -17.70
N PRO A 215 5.05 17.42 -17.48
CA PRO A 215 5.48 16.13 -18.00
C PRO A 215 4.57 14.97 -17.55
N LEU A 216 4.58 13.90 -18.36
CA LEU A 216 3.87 12.66 -18.05
C LEU A 216 4.72 11.81 -17.11
N HIS A 217 4.19 11.54 -15.92
CA HIS A 217 4.78 10.66 -14.92
C HIS A 217 4.14 9.27 -14.93
N TYR A 218 4.94 8.28 -14.54
CA TYR A 218 4.60 6.87 -14.63
C TYR A 218 4.72 6.21 -13.26
N GLY A 219 3.68 5.51 -12.80
CA GLY A 219 3.80 4.71 -11.59
C GLY A 219 4.79 3.57 -11.79
N VAL A 220 5.84 3.52 -10.96
CA VAL A 220 7.02 2.64 -11.11
C VAL A 220 6.63 1.19 -11.38
N CYS A 221 5.94 0.53 -10.43
CA CYS A 221 5.64 -0.91 -10.57
C CYS A 221 4.62 -1.22 -11.67
N SER A 222 3.59 -0.38 -11.84
CA SER A 222 2.56 -0.64 -12.84
C SER A 222 3.10 -0.53 -14.27
N ASN A 223 4.00 0.42 -14.55
CA ASN A 223 4.62 0.55 -15.87
C ASN A 223 5.78 -0.43 -16.04
N PHE A 224 6.51 -0.78 -14.97
CA PHE A 224 7.43 -1.93 -15.00
C PHE A 224 6.71 -3.19 -15.48
N LEU A 225 5.57 -3.53 -14.88
CA LEU A 225 4.75 -4.70 -15.29
C LEU A 225 4.12 -4.58 -16.69
N LYS A 226 4.00 -3.36 -17.22
CA LYS A 226 3.53 -3.11 -18.59
C LYS A 226 4.63 -3.31 -19.63
N GLU A 227 5.87 -3.02 -19.25
CA GLU A 227 7.04 -3.02 -20.14
C GLU A 227 7.75 -4.38 -20.19
N VAL A 228 7.63 -5.20 -19.13
CA VAL A 228 8.15 -6.58 -19.13
C VAL A 228 7.49 -7.44 -20.21
N SER A 229 8.32 -8.24 -20.88
CA SER A 229 7.91 -9.13 -21.96
C SER A 229 7.76 -10.58 -21.47
N PRO A 230 6.91 -11.39 -22.10
CA PRO A 230 6.87 -12.83 -21.82
C PRO A 230 8.26 -13.45 -21.90
N GLY A 231 8.63 -14.23 -20.90
CA GLY A 231 9.99 -14.76 -20.74
C GLY A 231 10.90 -13.95 -19.83
N ASP A 232 10.53 -12.71 -19.48
CA ASP A 232 11.26 -11.93 -18.48
C ASP A 232 11.00 -12.45 -17.06
N HIS A 233 11.97 -12.16 -16.21
CA HIS A 233 11.92 -12.51 -14.80
C HIS A 233 11.40 -11.37 -13.93
N VAL A 234 10.49 -11.70 -13.00
CA VAL A 234 9.89 -10.76 -12.04
C VAL A 234 10.15 -11.25 -10.63
N GLU A 235 10.77 -10.40 -9.81
CA GLU A 235 11.02 -10.65 -8.39
C GLU A 235 9.81 -10.32 -7.54
N LEU A 236 9.40 -11.25 -6.67
CA LEU A 236 8.25 -11.06 -5.81
C LEU A 236 8.26 -11.94 -4.56
N PHE A 237 7.35 -11.69 -3.63
CA PHE A 237 7.03 -12.62 -2.55
C PHE A 237 5.53 -12.57 -2.22
N VAL A 238 4.98 -13.67 -1.70
CA VAL A 238 3.58 -13.72 -1.26
C VAL A 238 3.46 -13.16 0.15
N ARG A 239 2.41 -12.36 0.37
CA ARG A 239 1.98 -11.92 1.70
C ARG A 239 0.59 -12.47 1.96
N SER A 240 0.48 -13.34 2.96
CA SER A 240 -0.82 -13.92 3.32
C SER A 240 -1.76 -12.89 3.95
N ALA A 241 -3.05 -12.98 3.63
CA ALA A 241 -4.13 -12.15 4.13
C ALA A 241 -5.25 -13.02 4.72
N PRO A 242 -5.04 -13.65 5.90
CA PRO A 242 -6.00 -14.59 6.49
C PRO A 242 -7.37 -13.98 6.80
N SER A 243 -7.41 -12.68 7.08
CA SER A 243 -8.65 -11.92 7.28
C SER A 243 -9.42 -11.63 5.99
N PHE A 244 -8.89 -12.00 4.82
CA PHE A 244 -9.51 -11.80 3.51
C PHE A 244 -9.62 -13.11 2.73
N HIS A 245 -9.58 -14.26 3.40
CA HIS A 245 -9.83 -15.57 2.78
C HIS A 245 -11.33 -15.88 2.69
N LEU A 246 -11.67 -16.83 1.82
CA LEU A 246 -13.01 -17.41 1.77
C LEU A 246 -13.39 -18.06 3.12
N PRO A 247 -14.68 -18.09 3.49
CA PRO A 247 -15.13 -18.76 4.69
C PRO A 247 -14.85 -20.27 4.59
N ARG A 248 -14.50 -20.88 5.73
CA ARG A 248 -14.29 -22.34 5.81
C ARG A 248 -15.56 -23.11 5.48
N ASP A 249 -16.72 -22.60 5.87
CA ASP A 249 -18.01 -23.17 5.54
C ASP A 249 -18.49 -22.66 4.16
N PRO A 250 -18.55 -23.52 3.13
CA PRO A 250 -18.96 -23.14 1.79
C PRO A 250 -20.46 -22.85 1.65
N THR A 251 -21.25 -23.12 2.70
CA THR A 251 -22.69 -22.84 2.75
C THR A 251 -23.01 -21.42 3.23
N MET A 252 -21.99 -20.67 3.67
CA MET A 252 -22.16 -19.30 4.13
C MET A 252 -22.33 -18.33 2.95
N PRO A 253 -23.35 -17.45 2.95
CA PRO A 253 -23.52 -16.41 1.95
C PRO A 253 -22.33 -15.45 1.88
N ILE A 254 -21.99 -15.02 0.67
CA ILE A 254 -20.88 -14.08 0.43
C ILE A 254 -21.38 -12.92 -0.44
N ILE A 255 -21.14 -11.70 0.04
CA ILE A 255 -21.28 -10.46 -0.74
C ILE A 255 -19.90 -9.87 -0.96
N MET A 256 -19.58 -9.55 -2.21
CA MET A 256 -18.30 -9.00 -2.64
C MET A 256 -18.54 -7.63 -3.27
N VAL A 257 -17.83 -6.59 -2.80
CA VAL A 257 -17.94 -5.22 -3.29
C VAL A 257 -16.56 -4.76 -3.75
N GLY A 258 -16.35 -4.62 -5.06
CA GLY A 258 -15.03 -4.38 -5.63
C GLY A 258 -15.08 -3.63 -6.96
N PRO A 259 -15.18 -2.29 -6.95
CA PRO A 259 -15.12 -1.51 -8.18
C PRO A 259 -13.71 -1.45 -8.78
N GLY A 260 -13.62 -1.41 -10.11
CA GLY A 260 -12.35 -1.37 -10.84
C GLY A 260 -11.43 -2.53 -10.50
N THR A 261 -10.16 -2.26 -10.23
CA THR A 261 -9.20 -3.29 -9.83
C THR A 261 -9.48 -3.92 -8.47
N GLY A 262 -10.42 -3.37 -7.67
CA GLY A 262 -10.93 -4.02 -6.46
C GLY A 262 -11.62 -5.37 -6.71
N VAL A 263 -11.89 -5.71 -7.98
CA VAL A 263 -12.39 -7.05 -8.35
C VAL A 263 -11.33 -8.14 -8.28
N ALA A 264 -10.04 -7.77 -8.20
CA ALA A 264 -8.90 -8.69 -8.28
C ALA A 264 -9.02 -9.92 -7.35
N PRO A 265 -9.16 -9.78 -6.01
CA PRO A 265 -9.24 -10.96 -5.14
C PRO A 265 -10.50 -11.79 -5.37
N PHE A 266 -11.60 -11.15 -5.78
CA PHE A 266 -12.86 -11.84 -6.07
C PHE A 266 -12.75 -12.75 -7.30
N ARG A 267 -11.88 -12.41 -8.26
CA ARG A 267 -11.54 -13.32 -9.35
C ARG A 267 -10.94 -14.63 -8.85
N GLY A 268 -10.00 -14.54 -7.91
CA GLY A 268 -9.47 -15.71 -7.22
C GLY A 268 -10.55 -16.50 -6.49
N PHE A 269 -11.49 -15.81 -5.81
CA PHE A 269 -12.59 -16.46 -5.09
C PHE A 269 -13.51 -17.26 -6.02
N TRP A 270 -13.96 -16.67 -7.14
CA TRP A 270 -14.87 -17.38 -8.05
C TRP A 270 -14.17 -18.49 -8.82
N HIS A 271 -12.88 -18.35 -9.15
CA HIS A 271 -12.08 -19.45 -9.68
C HIS A 271 -11.98 -20.61 -8.70
N HIS A 272 -11.69 -20.31 -7.43
CA HIS A 272 -11.58 -21.33 -6.39
C HIS A 272 -12.90 -22.05 -6.14
N ARG A 273 -14.00 -21.28 -6.05
CA ARG A 273 -15.34 -21.85 -5.88
C ARG A 273 -15.75 -22.71 -7.07
N HIS A 274 -15.52 -22.23 -8.29
CA HIS A 274 -15.82 -22.97 -9.52
C HIS A 274 -15.10 -24.31 -9.55
N HIS A 275 -13.77 -24.31 -9.31
CA HIS A 275 -12.98 -25.54 -9.23
C HIS A 275 -13.52 -26.49 -8.15
N ALA A 276 -13.83 -25.99 -6.96
CA ALA A 276 -14.36 -26.81 -5.87
C ALA A 276 -15.71 -27.47 -6.23
N ILE A 277 -16.60 -26.77 -6.94
CA ILE A 277 -17.87 -27.33 -7.44
C ILE A 277 -17.61 -28.42 -8.48
N LEU A 278 -16.79 -28.14 -9.50
CA LEU A 278 -16.51 -29.09 -10.59
C LEU A 278 -15.91 -30.40 -10.08
N HIS A 279 -15.03 -30.32 -9.07
CA HIS A 279 -14.37 -31.48 -8.49
C HIS A 279 -15.09 -32.08 -7.28
N LYS A 280 -16.32 -31.63 -6.98
CA LYS A 280 -17.13 -32.10 -5.83
C LYS A 280 -16.36 -32.05 -4.50
N LYS A 281 -15.50 -31.04 -4.33
CA LYS A 281 -14.75 -30.79 -3.09
C LYS A 281 -15.61 -30.10 -2.01
N ILE A 282 -16.80 -29.63 -2.37
CA ILE A 282 -17.77 -28.99 -1.48
C ILE A 282 -19.17 -29.60 -1.65
N PRO A 283 -20.08 -29.46 -0.67
CA PRO A 283 -21.44 -30.02 -0.74
C PRO A 283 -22.21 -29.50 -1.96
N GLU A 284 -23.20 -30.26 -2.44
CA GLU A 284 -24.04 -29.83 -3.57
C GLU A 284 -24.81 -28.52 -3.28
N LYS A 285 -25.19 -28.30 -2.02
CA LYS A 285 -25.85 -27.08 -1.57
C LYS A 285 -24.81 -26.06 -1.11
N VAL A 286 -24.22 -25.35 -2.06
CA VAL A 286 -23.29 -24.24 -1.84
C VAL A 286 -24.06 -22.92 -1.79
N SER A 287 -23.66 -22.00 -0.92
CA SER A 287 -24.20 -20.64 -1.02
C SER A 287 -23.46 -19.87 -2.10
N GLN A 288 -24.24 -19.37 -3.04
CA GLN A 288 -23.73 -18.65 -4.19
C GLN A 288 -23.21 -17.25 -3.79
N MET A 289 -22.31 -16.69 -4.58
CA MET A 289 -21.70 -15.39 -4.26
C MET A 289 -22.41 -14.26 -5.01
N THR A 290 -22.57 -13.09 -4.38
CA THR A 290 -23.10 -11.88 -5.03
C THR A 290 -21.98 -10.87 -5.20
N LEU A 291 -21.83 -10.34 -6.42
CA LEU A 291 -20.81 -9.34 -6.74
C LEU A 291 -21.45 -7.98 -7.01
N PHE A 292 -20.96 -6.94 -6.35
CA PHE A 292 -21.19 -5.54 -6.69
C PHE A 292 -19.91 -4.98 -7.31
N PHE A 293 -19.94 -4.84 -8.63
CA PHE A 293 -18.84 -4.30 -9.41
C PHE A 293 -19.19 -2.91 -9.92
N GLY A 294 -18.19 -2.04 -10.03
CA GLY A 294 -18.39 -0.68 -10.53
C GLY A 294 -17.26 -0.25 -11.43
N CYS A 295 -17.58 0.42 -12.54
CA CYS A 295 -16.61 0.99 -13.45
C CYS A 295 -17.12 2.31 -14.04
N ARG A 296 -16.40 2.88 -15.00
CA ARG A 296 -16.77 4.18 -15.58
C ARG A 296 -17.78 4.02 -16.70
N THR A 297 -17.50 3.14 -17.66
CA THR A 297 -18.36 2.82 -18.80
C THR A 297 -18.41 1.31 -18.96
N ARG A 298 -19.40 0.79 -19.69
CA ARG A 298 -19.58 -0.65 -19.88
C ARG A 298 -18.38 -1.35 -20.54
N GLU A 299 -17.62 -0.63 -21.37
CA GLU A 299 -16.36 -1.13 -21.97
C GLU A 299 -15.28 -1.45 -20.93
N MET A 300 -15.33 -0.78 -19.77
CA MET A 300 -14.37 -0.98 -18.67
C MET A 300 -14.85 -2.07 -17.70
N ASP A 301 -15.77 -2.92 -18.12
CA ASP A 301 -16.31 -4.00 -17.30
C ASP A 301 -15.33 -5.17 -17.22
N LEU A 302 -14.37 -5.07 -16.29
CA LEU A 302 -13.32 -6.08 -16.11
C LEU A 302 -13.90 -7.47 -15.88
N TYR A 303 -13.39 -8.45 -16.65
CA TYR A 303 -13.79 -9.86 -16.57
C TYR A 303 -15.29 -10.09 -16.85
N SER A 304 -15.93 -9.26 -17.69
CA SER A 304 -17.36 -9.37 -18.04
C SER A 304 -17.76 -10.78 -18.47
N GLU A 305 -17.04 -11.37 -19.42
CA GLU A 305 -17.30 -12.72 -19.93
C GLU A 305 -17.13 -13.80 -18.85
N GLU A 306 -16.07 -13.71 -18.02
CA GLU A 306 -15.89 -14.65 -16.90
C GLU A 306 -17.03 -14.54 -15.89
N LYS A 307 -17.51 -13.33 -15.59
CA LYS A 307 -18.64 -13.14 -14.66
C LYS A 307 -19.93 -13.74 -15.20
N GLU A 308 -20.20 -13.63 -16.50
CA GLU A 308 -21.35 -14.30 -17.12
C GLU A 308 -21.21 -15.82 -17.07
N MET A 309 -20.01 -16.35 -17.34
CA MET A 309 -19.73 -17.80 -17.21
C MET A 309 -19.93 -18.28 -15.77
N MET A 310 -19.44 -17.54 -14.78
CA MET A 310 -19.62 -17.89 -13.36
C MET A 310 -21.09 -17.85 -12.92
N LYS A 311 -21.91 -16.98 -13.51
CA LYS A 311 -23.37 -17.00 -13.31
C LYS A 311 -24.00 -18.26 -13.90
N ALA A 312 -23.63 -18.63 -15.13
CA ALA A 312 -24.12 -19.84 -15.78
C ALA A 312 -23.72 -21.14 -15.02
N CYS A 313 -22.53 -21.16 -14.42
CA CYS A 313 -22.04 -22.28 -13.61
C CYS A 313 -22.58 -22.29 -12.16
N GLY A 314 -23.44 -21.33 -11.78
CA GLY A 314 -24.02 -21.25 -10.44
C GLY A 314 -23.04 -20.85 -9.33
N VAL A 315 -21.88 -20.27 -9.69
CA VAL A 315 -20.87 -19.76 -8.75
C VAL A 315 -21.27 -18.37 -8.25
N LEU A 316 -21.73 -17.51 -9.17
CA LEU A 316 -22.30 -16.20 -8.87
C LEU A 316 -23.83 -16.26 -9.01
N THR A 317 -24.60 -15.76 -8.03
CA THR A 317 -26.06 -15.59 -8.23
C THR A 317 -26.34 -14.32 -9.00
N HIS A 318 -25.77 -13.22 -8.54
CA HIS A 318 -26.06 -11.88 -9.01
C HIS A 318 -24.76 -11.12 -9.21
N THR A 319 -24.73 -10.34 -10.28
CA THR A 319 -23.66 -9.37 -10.54
C THR A 319 -24.30 -8.03 -10.81
N HIS A 320 -24.15 -7.11 -9.87
CA HIS A 320 -24.61 -5.73 -9.96
C HIS A 320 -23.50 -4.88 -10.57
N LEU A 321 -23.80 -4.16 -11.66
CA LEU A 321 -22.85 -3.31 -12.38
C LEU A 321 -23.22 -1.84 -12.21
N ALA A 322 -22.38 -1.09 -11.49
CA ALA A 322 -22.50 0.36 -11.34
C ALA A 322 -21.67 1.09 -12.39
N LEU A 323 -22.30 2.00 -13.15
CA LEU A 323 -21.65 2.79 -14.19
C LEU A 323 -21.64 4.28 -13.80
N SER A 324 -20.44 4.84 -13.63
CA SER A 324 -20.27 6.19 -13.09
C SER A 324 -20.15 7.30 -14.15
N ARG A 325 -19.93 6.93 -15.42
CA ARG A 325 -19.68 7.88 -16.54
C ARG A 325 -20.28 7.41 -17.87
N GLU A 326 -21.24 6.49 -17.84
CA GLU A 326 -21.95 6.05 -19.04
C GLU A 326 -22.89 7.18 -19.50
N PRO A 327 -22.74 7.75 -20.72
CA PRO A 327 -23.47 8.96 -21.11
C PRO A 327 -25.00 8.82 -21.08
N THR A 328 -25.51 7.60 -21.25
CA THR A 328 -26.94 7.31 -21.33
C THR A 328 -27.56 6.96 -19.98
N LEU A 329 -26.76 6.83 -18.92
CA LEU A 329 -27.23 6.39 -17.60
C LEU A 329 -26.91 7.41 -16.51
N PRO A 330 -27.72 7.48 -15.45
CA PRO A 330 -27.35 8.27 -14.29
C PRO A 330 -26.07 7.73 -13.66
N LYS A 331 -25.22 8.63 -13.19
CA LYS A 331 -24.00 8.30 -12.48
C LYS A 331 -24.33 7.47 -11.24
N THR A 332 -23.87 6.22 -11.24
CA THR A 332 -24.17 5.24 -10.20
C THR A 332 -22.88 4.64 -9.66
N TYR A 333 -22.82 4.42 -8.35
CA TYR A 333 -21.74 3.70 -7.67
C TYR A 333 -22.23 2.42 -6.98
N VAL A 334 -21.29 1.58 -6.55
CA VAL A 334 -21.60 0.30 -5.92
C VAL A 334 -22.42 0.46 -4.63
N GLN A 335 -22.17 1.53 -3.87
CA GLN A 335 -22.91 1.82 -2.65
C GLN A 335 -24.35 2.29 -2.90
N ASP A 336 -24.64 2.82 -4.09
CA ASP A 336 -26.01 3.17 -4.48
C ASP A 336 -26.80 1.89 -4.78
N LEU A 337 -26.19 0.96 -5.51
CA LEU A 337 -26.78 -0.36 -5.79
C LEU A 337 -26.97 -1.20 -4.54
N LEU A 338 -26.07 -1.12 -3.56
CA LEU A 338 -26.23 -1.80 -2.27
C LEU A 338 -27.50 -1.36 -1.54
N VAL A 339 -27.80 -0.05 -1.55
CA VAL A 339 -29.01 0.50 -0.92
C VAL A 339 -30.26 0.05 -1.68
N GLU A 340 -30.22 0.04 -3.01
CA GLU A 340 -31.34 -0.41 -3.85
C GLU A 340 -31.80 -1.83 -3.51
N VAL A 341 -30.86 -2.74 -3.22
CA VAL A 341 -31.15 -4.12 -2.81
C VAL A 341 -30.93 -4.36 -1.31
N GLY A 342 -31.07 -3.31 -0.50
CA GLY A 342 -30.74 -3.32 0.94
C GLY A 342 -31.42 -4.45 1.74
N ALA A 343 -32.68 -4.78 1.43
CA ALA A 343 -33.40 -5.86 2.12
C ALA A 343 -32.73 -7.23 1.92
N GLU A 344 -32.22 -7.50 0.72
CA GLU A 344 -31.49 -8.74 0.41
C GLU A 344 -30.11 -8.74 1.06
N VAL A 345 -29.40 -7.61 1.04
CA VAL A 345 -28.12 -7.44 1.74
C VAL A 345 -28.30 -7.72 3.23
N TYR A 346 -29.30 -7.12 3.87
CA TYR A 346 -29.65 -7.35 5.27
C TYR A 346 -29.93 -8.84 5.56
N ARG A 347 -30.77 -9.47 4.75
CA ARG A 347 -31.10 -10.89 4.88
C ARG A 347 -29.84 -11.77 4.87
N ARG A 348 -28.97 -11.58 3.87
CA ARG A 348 -27.77 -12.40 3.70
C ARG A 348 -26.71 -12.14 4.78
N VAL A 349 -26.50 -10.88 5.15
CA VAL A 349 -25.44 -10.50 6.09
C VAL A 349 -25.84 -10.72 7.56
N VAL A 350 -27.09 -10.37 7.90
CA VAL A 350 -27.57 -10.37 9.28
C VAL A 350 -28.30 -11.68 9.61
N LEU A 351 -29.31 -12.05 8.81
CA LEU A 351 -30.16 -13.21 9.13
C LEU A 351 -29.47 -14.54 8.83
N GLU A 352 -28.77 -14.62 7.69
CA GLU A 352 -28.03 -15.82 7.27
C GLU A 352 -26.57 -15.83 7.76
N LYS A 353 -26.16 -14.81 8.52
CA LYS A 353 -24.79 -14.63 9.03
C LYS A 353 -23.71 -14.69 7.95
N GLY A 354 -24.00 -14.23 6.73
CA GLY A 354 -23.05 -14.20 5.62
C GLY A 354 -21.84 -13.31 5.87
N HIS A 355 -20.88 -13.44 4.96
CA HIS A 355 -19.65 -12.66 4.90
C HIS A 355 -19.77 -11.51 3.90
N PHE A 356 -19.19 -10.37 4.24
CA PHE A 356 -19.20 -9.15 3.44
C PHE A 356 -17.77 -8.69 3.19
N TYR A 357 -17.35 -8.70 1.93
CA TYR A 357 -16.00 -8.35 1.51
C TYR A 357 -16.01 -7.04 0.72
N VAL A 358 -15.09 -6.14 1.06
CA VAL A 358 -14.88 -4.87 0.38
C VAL A 358 -13.43 -4.77 -0.06
N CYS A 359 -13.20 -4.50 -1.35
CA CYS A 359 -11.85 -4.35 -1.88
C CYS A 359 -11.73 -3.12 -2.80
N GLY A 360 -10.65 -2.35 -2.62
CA GLY A 360 -10.32 -1.21 -3.48
C GLY A 360 -9.90 0.05 -2.74
N ASP A 361 -10.38 1.20 -3.19
CA ASP A 361 -10.00 2.52 -2.66
C ASP A 361 -10.53 2.79 -1.25
N CYS A 362 -9.74 3.48 -0.42
CA CYS A 362 -10.11 3.77 0.97
C CYS A 362 -11.36 4.64 1.11
N THR A 363 -11.59 5.61 0.22
CA THR A 363 -12.78 6.46 0.26
C THR A 363 -14.02 5.69 -0.17
N MET A 364 -13.87 4.77 -1.13
CA MET A 364 -14.94 3.86 -1.53
C MET A 364 -15.33 2.92 -0.39
N ALA A 365 -14.36 2.32 0.30
CA ALA A 365 -14.62 1.41 1.40
C ALA A 365 -15.36 2.07 2.57
N GLU A 366 -14.93 3.28 2.98
CA GLU A 366 -15.63 4.08 4.00
C GLU A 366 -17.09 4.33 3.59
N CYS A 367 -17.33 4.71 2.33
CA CYS A 367 -18.70 4.93 1.83
C CYS A 367 -19.55 3.65 1.88
N VAL A 368 -18.98 2.50 1.50
CA VAL A 368 -19.65 1.19 1.57
C VAL A 368 -19.94 0.81 3.02
N TYR A 369 -19.01 1.02 3.94
CA TYR A 369 -19.19 0.75 5.37
C TYR A 369 -20.39 1.54 5.94
N GLN A 370 -20.45 2.85 5.65
CA GLN A 370 -21.56 3.69 6.13
C GLN A 370 -22.91 3.28 5.50
N LYS A 371 -22.94 2.87 4.22
CA LYS A 371 -24.17 2.37 3.60
C LYS A 371 -24.60 1.02 4.15
N LEU A 372 -23.67 0.11 4.47
CA LEU A 372 -24.00 -1.15 5.13
C LEU A 372 -24.61 -0.90 6.51
N LYS A 373 -24.06 0.04 7.29
CA LYS A 373 -24.65 0.46 8.57
C LYS A 373 -26.08 0.96 8.42
N ALA A 374 -26.33 1.83 7.44
CA ALA A 374 -27.67 2.33 7.16
C ALA A 374 -28.65 1.21 6.77
N ILE A 375 -28.20 0.23 5.96
CA ILE A 375 -29.01 -0.94 5.59
C ILE A 375 -29.36 -1.79 6.83
N VAL A 376 -28.39 -2.05 7.70
CA VAL A 376 -28.61 -2.79 8.96
C VAL A 376 -29.60 -2.04 9.85
N GLN A 377 -29.45 -0.72 9.95
CA GLN A 377 -30.33 0.14 10.73
C GLN A 377 -31.77 0.09 10.23
N GLU A 378 -31.96 0.33 8.94
CA GLU A 378 -33.29 0.46 8.32
C GLU A 378 -34.05 -0.87 8.35
N HIS A 379 -33.42 -1.96 7.92
CA HIS A 379 -34.09 -3.25 7.79
C HIS A 379 -34.12 -4.05 9.11
N GLY A 380 -33.15 -3.82 10.00
CA GLY A 380 -33.12 -4.44 11.33
C GLY A 380 -33.88 -3.65 12.39
N ARG A 381 -34.23 -2.38 12.11
CA ARG A 381 -34.80 -1.42 13.08
C ARG A 381 -33.92 -1.26 14.32
N PHE A 382 -32.60 -1.33 14.12
CA PHE A 382 -31.61 -1.15 15.17
C PHE A 382 -31.45 0.34 15.48
N SER A 383 -31.15 0.66 16.74
CA SER A 383 -30.62 1.96 17.15
C SER A 383 -29.19 2.15 16.65
N ASP A 384 -28.69 3.38 16.64
CA ASP A 384 -27.31 3.68 16.23
C ASP A 384 -26.28 2.84 17.02
N GLN A 385 -26.47 2.70 18.33
CA GLN A 385 -25.58 1.92 19.19
C GLN A 385 -25.62 0.42 18.87
N GLU A 386 -26.80 -0.13 18.56
CA GLU A 386 -26.94 -1.54 18.17
C GLU A 386 -26.27 -1.81 16.81
N VAL A 387 -26.34 -0.87 15.87
CA VAL A 387 -25.64 -0.97 14.58
C VAL A 387 -24.13 -0.98 14.78
N GLU A 388 -23.56 -0.08 15.60
CA GLU A 388 -22.11 -0.09 15.87
C GLU A 388 -21.68 -1.39 16.54
N ASN A 389 -22.43 -1.86 17.54
CA ASN A 389 -22.15 -3.12 18.22
C ASN A 389 -22.19 -4.30 17.24
N PHE A 390 -23.18 -4.32 16.33
CA PHE A 390 -23.29 -5.34 15.31
C PHE A 390 -22.10 -5.33 14.33
N MET A 391 -21.66 -4.15 13.88
CA MET A 391 -20.50 -4.04 12.99
C MET A 391 -19.20 -4.47 13.66
N LEU A 392 -19.02 -4.14 14.96
CA LEU A 392 -17.90 -4.64 15.75
C LEU A 392 -17.95 -6.16 15.87
N GLN A 393 -19.11 -6.72 16.21
CA GLN A 393 -19.31 -8.17 16.28
C GLN A 393 -19.00 -8.85 14.95
N MET A 394 -19.41 -8.28 13.81
CA MET A 394 -19.09 -8.84 12.49
C MET A 394 -17.59 -8.88 12.21
N ARG A 395 -16.81 -7.88 12.67
CA ARG A 395 -15.36 -7.88 12.54
C ARG A 395 -14.72 -8.92 13.45
N ASP A 396 -15.18 -9.02 14.70
CA ASP A 396 -14.69 -10.00 15.68
C ASP A 396 -14.99 -11.45 15.24
N GLU A 397 -16.15 -11.68 14.61
CA GLU A 397 -16.54 -12.97 14.02
C GLU A 397 -15.84 -13.24 12.67
N ASN A 398 -14.99 -12.32 12.19
CA ASN A 398 -14.34 -12.39 10.88
C ASN A 398 -15.33 -12.61 9.73
N ARG A 399 -16.41 -11.81 9.71
CA ARG A 399 -17.45 -11.80 8.66
C ARG A 399 -17.52 -10.48 7.88
N TYR A 400 -16.85 -9.43 8.34
CA TYR A 400 -16.66 -8.19 7.59
C TYR A 400 -15.19 -8.03 7.23
N HIS A 401 -14.89 -7.99 5.94
CA HIS A 401 -13.52 -8.07 5.41
C HIS A 401 -13.20 -6.86 4.54
N GLU A 402 -12.02 -6.28 4.72
CA GLU A 402 -11.54 -5.14 3.94
C GLU A 402 -10.14 -5.41 3.37
N ASP A 403 -9.95 -5.14 2.08
CA ASP A 403 -8.66 -5.12 1.40
C ASP A 403 -8.47 -3.77 0.68
N ILE A 404 -7.77 -2.85 1.35
CA ILE A 404 -7.73 -1.43 0.98
C ILE A 404 -6.39 -1.06 0.35
N PHE A 405 -6.43 -0.49 -0.86
CA PHE A 405 -5.24 -0.16 -1.66
C PHE A 405 -4.66 1.24 -1.37
N GLY A 406 -5.23 1.97 -0.41
CA GLY A 406 -4.96 3.39 -0.20
C GLY A 406 -5.82 4.30 -1.10
N ILE A 407 -5.32 5.51 -1.39
CA ILE A 407 -6.00 6.48 -2.27
C ILE A 407 -5.62 6.19 -3.73
N THR A 408 -6.52 5.52 -4.45
CA THR A 408 -6.31 5.05 -5.83
C THR A 408 -7.36 5.60 -6.80
N LEU A 409 -8.48 6.10 -6.29
CA LEU A 409 -9.52 6.74 -7.09
C LEU A 409 -9.53 8.25 -6.86
N ARG A 410 -9.67 9.02 -7.95
CA ARG A 410 -9.81 10.50 -7.89
C ARG A 410 -8.70 11.18 -7.08
N THR A 411 -7.47 10.66 -7.15
CA THR A 411 -6.34 11.09 -6.31
C THR A 411 -6.14 12.60 -6.32
N GLU A 412 -6.13 13.25 -7.50
CA GLU A 412 -6.00 14.72 -7.60
C GLU A 412 -7.14 15.48 -6.90
N GLU A 413 -8.39 15.07 -7.10
CA GLU A 413 -9.57 15.72 -6.52
C GLU A 413 -9.58 15.56 -4.99
N ILE A 414 -9.31 14.35 -4.51
CA ILE A 414 -9.26 14.04 -3.07
C ILE A 414 -8.09 14.77 -2.41
N HIS A 415 -6.90 14.76 -3.01
CA HIS A 415 -5.75 15.49 -2.48
C HIS A 415 -5.98 16.99 -2.50
N ARG A 416 -6.62 17.55 -3.54
CA ARG A 416 -7.00 18.97 -3.57
C ARG A 416 -8.00 19.33 -2.46
N GLN A 417 -9.06 18.54 -2.27
CA GLN A 417 -10.07 18.79 -1.23
C GLN A 417 -9.49 18.67 0.18
N LYS A 418 -8.66 17.64 0.44
CA LYS A 418 -7.97 17.50 1.73
C LYS A 418 -7.06 18.69 2.01
N ARG A 419 -6.33 19.18 1.00
CA ARG A 419 -5.47 20.37 1.13
C ARG A 419 -6.26 21.65 1.34
N GLU A 420 -7.34 21.87 0.60
CA GLU A 420 -8.19 23.05 0.79
C GLU A 420 -8.76 23.07 2.22
N SER A 421 -9.22 21.91 2.70
CA SER A 421 -9.67 21.73 4.08
C SER A 421 -8.54 21.99 5.10
N ALA A 422 -7.32 21.51 4.84
CA ALA A 422 -6.16 21.75 5.70
C ALA A 422 -5.71 23.22 5.67
N ARG A 423 -5.74 23.87 4.51
CA ARG A 423 -5.41 25.29 4.33
C ARG A 423 -6.40 26.18 5.08
N VAL A 424 -7.69 25.86 5.00
CA VAL A 424 -8.73 26.54 5.80
C VAL A 424 -8.43 26.37 7.29
N ARG A 425 -8.11 25.16 7.76
CA ARG A 425 -7.75 24.91 9.16
C ARG A 425 -6.49 25.69 9.59
N MET A 426 -5.41 25.65 8.83
CA MET A 426 -4.17 26.36 9.16
C MET A 426 -4.34 27.88 9.11
N SER A 427 -5.09 28.41 8.15
CA SER A 427 -5.40 29.85 8.08
C SER A 427 -6.27 30.31 9.26
N SER A 428 -7.17 29.45 9.74
CA SER A 428 -7.97 29.74 10.95
C SER A 428 -7.13 29.72 12.23
N VAL A 429 -6.08 28.90 12.28
CA VAL A 429 -5.12 28.86 13.40
C VAL A 429 -4.16 30.05 13.35
N ALA A 430 -3.74 30.50 12.17
CA ALA A 430 -2.89 31.70 12.02
C ALA A 430 -3.64 33.01 12.31
N GLN A 431 -4.97 33.05 12.14
CA GLN A 431 -5.82 34.19 12.51
C GLN A 431 -6.15 34.23 14.01
N GLN A 432 -6.03 33.12 14.71
CA GLN A 432 -6.04 33.09 16.17
C GLN A 432 -4.61 33.37 16.64
N GLY A 433 -4.28 34.66 16.81
CA GLY A 433 -3.00 35.07 17.40
C GLY A 433 -2.70 34.33 18.72
N PRO A 434 -1.43 34.32 19.19
CA PRO A 434 -1.05 33.57 20.37
C PRO A 434 -1.97 33.92 21.55
N PRO A 435 -2.36 32.95 22.40
CA PRO A 435 -3.27 33.20 23.50
C PRO A 435 -2.72 34.34 24.36
N THR A 436 -3.52 35.40 24.52
CA THR A 436 -3.19 36.55 25.36
C THR A 436 -2.86 36.05 26.78
N PRO A 437 -1.73 36.47 27.39
CA PRO A 437 -1.45 36.12 28.77
C PRO A 437 -2.61 36.64 29.63
N THR A 438 -3.38 35.73 30.22
CA THR A 438 -4.46 36.12 31.11
C THR A 438 -3.83 36.77 32.33
N GLN A 439 -4.22 38.02 32.60
CA GLN A 439 -3.77 38.77 33.77
C GLN A 439 -3.96 37.93 35.03
N ALA A 440 -2.88 37.76 35.78
CA ALA A 440 -2.91 37.13 37.10
C ALA A 440 -3.86 37.92 38.02
N PRO A 441 -4.88 37.29 38.63
CA PRO A 441 -5.63 37.94 39.68
C PRO A 441 -4.77 38.05 40.94
N ALA A 442 -4.78 39.24 41.54
CA ALA A 442 -4.08 39.57 42.76
C ALA A 442 -4.54 38.72 43.96
N SER A 443 -3.56 38.15 44.66
CA SER A 443 -3.53 37.80 46.10
C SER A 443 -4.75 37.09 46.73
N ALA A 444 -4.55 35.82 47.08
CA ALA A 444 -5.29 35.09 48.12
C ALA A 444 -4.28 34.28 48.99
N PRO A 445 -4.60 33.98 50.27
CA PRO A 445 -3.63 33.86 51.36
C PRO A 445 -2.89 32.52 51.42
N SER A 446 -1.74 32.54 52.09
CA SER A 446 -0.82 31.43 52.33
C SER A 446 -1.47 30.24 53.04
N LEU A 447 -1.33 29.05 52.44
CA LEU A 447 -1.63 27.74 53.04
C LEU A 447 -0.33 27.06 53.51
N PRO A 448 -0.38 26.26 54.60
CA PRO A 448 0.81 25.78 55.31
C PRO A 448 1.53 24.64 54.57
N THR A 449 2.84 24.59 54.77
CA THR A 449 3.79 23.63 54.20
C THR A 449 3.49 22.19 54.61
N PRO A 450 3.43 21.21 53.68
CA PRO A 450 3.32 19.80 54.03
C PRO A 450 4.68 19.21 54.46
N PRO A 451 4.71 18.20 55.36
CA PRO A 451 5.94 17.59 55.85
C PRO A 451 6.62 16.68 54.79
N PRO A 452 7.94 16.43 54.91
CA PRO A 452 8.71 15.69 53.91
C PRO A 452 8.39 14.19 53.91
N ARG A 453 8.29 13.59 52.72
CA ARG A 453 8.13 12.14 52.54
C ARG A 453 9.47 11.41 52.68
N PRO A 454 9.48 10.19 53.26
CA PRO A 454 10.71 9.44 53.50
C PRO A 454 11.29 8.77 52.24
N ASN A 455 12.63 8.77 52.20
CA ASN A 455 13.49 8.08 51.22
C ASN A 455 13.13 6.60 51.08
N THR A 456 12.93 6.15 49.84
CA THR A 456 12.97 4.73 49.48
C THR A 456 14.02 4.53 48.39
N GLN A 457 15.09 3.81 48.75
CA GLN A 457 16.14 3.35 47.83
C GLN A 457 15.61 2.24 46.92
N PRO A 458 16.09 2.13 45.67
CA PRO A 458 15.77 1.01 44.80
C PRO A 458 16.62 -0.23 45.17
N THR A 459 15.95 -1.33 45.52
CA THR A 459 16.54 -2.67 45.69
C THR A 459 16.78 -3.34 44.33
N LEU A 460 18.00 -3.82 44.09
CA LEU A 460 18.36 -4.68 42.94
C LEU A 460 17.66 -6.05 43.01
N PRO A 461 17.32 -6.67 41.86
CA PRO A 461 16.89 -8.06 41.82
C PRO A 461 18.10 -9.02 41.87
N THR A 462 18.02 -9.97 42.79
CA THR A 462 18.95 -11.11 42.98
C THR A 462 18.77 -12.17 41.88
N GLN A 463 19.88 -12.59 41.27
CA GLN A 463 19.96 -13.79 40.43
C GLN A 463 19.77 -15.06 41.30
N PRO A 464 19.09 -16.11 40.80
CA PRO A 464 19.16 -17.42 41.40
C PRO A 464 20.35 -18.22 40.84
N THR A 465 21.10 -18.77 41.79
CA THR A 465 22.24 -19.68 41.67
C THR A 465 21.92 -20.99 40.97
N SER A 466 22.88 -21.43 40.15
CA SER A 466 23.07 -22.80 39.66
C SER A 466 23.28 -23.81 40.78
N GLN A 467 22.58 -24.94 40.72
CA GLN A 467 23.05 -26.20 41.31
C GLN A 467 22.75 -27.37 40.36
N GLU A 468 23.76 -28.21 40.23
CA GLU A 468 23.87 -29.46 39.49
C GLU A 468 22.88 -30.51 40.01
N ASP A 469 22.39 -31.40 39.14
CA ASP A 469 22.57 -32.84 39.35
C ASP A 469 22.09 -33.73 38.18
N HIS A 470 23.02 -34.61 37.81
CA HIS A 470 22.91 -36.01 37.40
C HIS A 470 22.23 -36.50 36.10
N ALA A 471 23.04 -37.34 35.43
CA ALA A 471 22.87 -38.13 34.24
C ALA A 471 21.92 -39.36 34.35
N ALA A 472 21.34 -39.74 33.22
CA ALA A 472 21.09 -41.12 32.73
C ALA A 472 20.60 -41.01 31.25
N SER A 473 21.28 -41.46 30.18
CA SER A 473 21.54 -42.86 29.73
C SER A 473 20.26 -43.72 29.83
N LEU A 474 19.52 -44.15 28.80
CA LEU A 474 19.77 -44.90 27.54
C LEU A 474 18.36 -45.27 26.96
N PRO A 475 18.18 -46.09 25.89
CA PRO A 475 18.90 -46.22 24.62
C PRO A 475 17.98 -46.24 23.37
N ASN A 476 18.64 -46.33 22.20
CA ASN A 476 18.13 -46.78 20.90
C ASN A 476 17.18 -47.99 20.94
N GLU A 477 16.14 -47.93 20.09
CA GLU A 477 15.93 -48.85 18.95
C GLU A 477 15.38 -48.06 17.76
#